data_AF-A0A7J4NTK1-F1
#
_entry.id   AF-A0A7J4NTK1-F1
#
_cell.length_a   1.000
_cell.length_b   1.000
_cell.length_c   1.000
_cell.angle_alpha   90.00
_cell.angle_beta   90.00
_cell.angle_gamma   90.00
#
_symmetry.space_group_name_H-M   'P 1'
#
loop_
_entity.id
_entity.type
_entity.pdbx_description
1 polymer ?
#
loop_
_entity_poly.entity_id
_entity_poly.type
_entity_poly.pdbx_seq_one_letter_code
_entity_poly.pdbx_strand_id
1 'polypeptide(L)'
;MEISRDAIRLFTTIAGGFVLLAYVYGVSRMEDATALWGGVTGMLQRFSIIFMFVAAIGYLIFWWTTLFQMDVAVLADLRWPWSESDGGGTGRLLLAFAIFLIPSMLWLESTGFHLRTDAAWTPALVVGILLLVAIGNVMFGLLGYSAHIDGHPEGKWMIFGAAAISIQCILNDLIIWSWKFPW
;
A
#
# COMPACT_ATOMS: atom_id res chain seq x y z
N MET A 1 -23.09 6.07 8.93
CA MET A 1 -22.32 7.33 8.94
C MET A 1 -21.70 7.47 7.56
N GLU A 2 -22.03 8.51 6.82
CA GLU A 2 -21.41 8.76 5.52
C GLU A 2 -19.95 9.18 5.73
N ILE A 3 -19.04 8.55 4.99
CA ILE A 3 -17.60 8.86 5.08
C ILE A 3 -17.30 9.98 4.10
N SER A 4 -16.91 11.14 4.61
CA SER A 4 -16.57 12.30 3.79
C SER A 4 -15.17 12.17 3.18
N ARG A 5 -14.95 12.81 2.03
CA ARG A 5 -13.63 12.92 1.41
C ARG A 5 -12.59 13.52 2.36
N ASP A 6 -12.99 14.49 3.18
CA ASP A 6 -12.08 15.13 4.14
C ASP A 6 -11.69 14.19 5.29
N ALA A 7 -12.57 13.28 5.70
CA ALA A 7 -12.20 12.23 6.64
C ALA A 7 -11.14 11.29 6.06
N ILE A 8 -11.26 10.93 4.77
CA ILE A 8 -10.25 10.09 4.08
C ILE A 8 -8.94 10.85 3.92
N ARG A 9 -8.97 12.15 3.58
CA ARG A 9 -7.78 13.00 3.54
C ARG A 9 -7.07 13.03 4.89
N LEU A 10 -7.80 13.30 5.97
CA LEU A 10 -7.23 13.31 7.32
C LEU A 10 -6.63 11.94 7.68
N PHE A 11 -7.36 10.85 7.43
CA PHE A 11 -6.88 9.50 7.67
C PHE A 11 -5.59 9.22 6.91
N THR A 12 -5.56 9.45 5.60
CA THR A 12 -4.40 9.17 4.75
C THR A 12 -3.20 10.05 5.09
N THR A 13 -3.41 11.31 5.47
CA THR A 13 -2.33 12.19 5.95
C THR A 13 -1.72 11.68 7.25
N ILE A 14 -2.55 11.30 8.24
CA ILE A 14 -2.07 10.78 9.52
C ILE A 14 -1.41 9.42 9.35
N ALA A 15 -2.09 8.47 8.71
CA ALA A 15 -1.59 7.12 8.49
C ALA A 15 -0.33 7.12 7.61
N GLY A 16 -0.30 7.90 6.53
CA GLY A 16 0.89 8.07 5.70
C GLY A 16 2.07 8.66 6.48
N GLY A 17 1.82 9.65 7.34
CA GLY A 17 2.83 10.17 8.27
C GLY A 17 3.36 9.08 9.21
N PHE A 18 2.49 8.24 9.75
CA PHE A 18 2.90 7.11 10.59
C PHE A 18 3.69 6.04 9.84
N VAL A 19 3.41 5.77 8.56
CA VAL A 19 4.26 4.89 7.75
C VAL A 19 5.69 5.42 7.72
N LEU A 20 5.88 6.72 7.43
CA LEU A 20 7.22 7.32 7.40
C LEU A 20 7.91 7.29 8.77
N LEU A 21 7.18 7.63 9.84
CA LEU A 21 7.70 7.56 11.20
C LEU A 21 8.08 6.13 11.59
N ALA A 22 7.29 5.13 11.20
CA ALA A 22 7.58 3.72 11.46
C ALA A 22 8.85 3.26 10.74
N TYR A 23 9.12 3.76 9.53
CA TYR A 23 10.40 3.51 8.86
C TYR A 23 11.58 4.09 9.63
N VAL A 24 11.52 5.37 9.99
CA VAL A 24 12.59 6.03 10.75
C VAL A 24 12.83 5.32 12.09
N TYR A 25 11.74 5.05 12.82
CA TYR A 25 11.79 4.37 14.11
C TYR A 25 12.33 2.95 13.99
N GLY A 26 11.78 2.13 13.09
CA GLY A 26 12.20 0.74 12.91
C GLY A 26 13.66 0.62 12.50
N VAL A 27 14.14 1.45 11.56
CA VAL A 27 15.58 1.48 11.20
C VAL A 27 16.44 1.93 12.38
N SER A 28 16.03 2.95 13.13
CA SER A 28 16.81 3.48 14.26
C SER A 28 17.02 2.48 15.41
N ARG A 29 16.20 1.43 15.48
CA ARG A 29 16.27 0.37 16.49
C ARG A 29 17.07 -0.85 16.06
N MET A 30 17.51 -0.89 14.81
CA MET A 30 18.31 -2.00 14.30
C MET A 30 19.79 -1.77 14.60
N GLU A 31 20.44 -2.76 15.20
CA GLU A 31 21.91 -2.77 15.33
C GLU A 31 22.58 -2.83 13.95
N ASP A 32 22.00 -3.62 13.05
CA ASP A 32 22.38 -3.69 11.64
C ASP A 32 21.14 -3.51 10.75
N ALA A 33 20.98 -2.31 10.19
CA ALA A 33 19.89 -2.01 9.26
C ALA A 33 19.99 -2.81 7.95
N THR A 34 21.16 -3.36 7.62
CA THR A 34 21.32 -4.20 6.42
C THR A 34 20.61 -5.55 6.55
N ALA A 35 20.41 -6.03 7.77
CA ALA A 35 19.66 -7.27 8.04
C ALA A 35 18.20 -7.21 7.55
N LEU A 36 17.60 -6.02 7.51
CA LEU A 36 16.22 -5.81 7.00
C LEU A 36 16.06 -6.17 5.52
N TRP A 37 17.16 -6.23 4.76
CA TRP A 37 17.14 -6.66 3.37
C TRP A 37 17.06 -8.19 3.21
N GLY A 38 17.33 -8.96 4.26
CA GLY A 38 17.18 -10.43 4.26
C GLY A 38 17.79 -11.13 3.05
N GLY A 39 18.99 -10.72 2.62
CA GLY A 39 19.65 -11.34 1.46
C GLY A 39 19.29 -10.75 0.09
N VAL A 40 18.38 -9.77 0.02
CA VAL A 40 18.20 -8.93 -1.18
C VAL A 40 19.41 -7.99 -1.32
N THR A 41 20.36 -8.35 -2.19
CA THR A 41 21.62 -7.61 -2.38
C THR A 41 21.88 -7.27 -3.85
N GLY A 42 22.88 -6.42 -4.10
CA GLY A 42 23.37 -6.12 -5.45
C GLY A 42 22.32 -5.51 -6.36
N MET A 43 22.08 -6.13 -7.52
CA MET A 43 21.13 -5.62 -8.52
C MET A 43 19.69 -5.61 -8.02
N LEU A 44 19.28 -6.63 -7.25
CA LEU A 44 17.91 -6.71 -6.71
C LEU A 44 17.64 -5.62 -5.67
N GLN A 45 18.65 -5.29 -4.85
CA GLN A 45 18.55 -4.20 -3.88
C GLN A 45 18.42 -2.84 -4.59
N ARG A 46 19.24 -2.58 -5.62
CA ARG A 46 19.14 -1.35 -6.43
C ARG A 46 17.80 -1.24 -7.13
N PHE A 47 17.30 -2.35 -7.70
CA PHE A 47 15.98 -2.42 -8.31
C PHE A 47 14.90 -2.06 -7.29
N SER A 48 14.92 -2.66 -6.10
CA SER A 48 13.96 -2.39 -5.03
C SER A 48 13.97 -0.93 -4.59
N ILE A 49 15.16 -0.31 -4.44
CA ILE A 49 15.27 1.11 -4.07
C ILE A 49 14.62 2.01 -5.13
N ILE A 50 14.89 1.78 -6.41
CA ILE A 50 14.30 2.56 -7.51
C ILE A 50 12.78 2.43 -7.48
N PHE A 51 12.27 1.20 -7.37
CA PHE A 51 10.84 0.95 -7.41
C PHE A 51 10.10 1.38 -6.13
N MET A 52 10.79 1.53 -4.99
CA MET A 52 10.24 2.20 -3.82
C MET A 52 9.88 3.67 -4.11
N PHE A 53 10.73 4.40 -4.85
CA PHE A 53 10.41 5.76 -5.28
C PHE A 53 9.30 5.79 -6.35
N VAL A 54 9.30 4.84 -7.29
CA VAL A 54 8.21 4.70 -8.29
C VAL A 54 6.87 4.44 -7.59
N ALA A 55 6.86 3.58 -6.57
CA ALA A 55 5.66 3.31 -5.78
C ALA A 55 5.21 4.51 -4.97
N ALA A 56 6.13 5.28 -4.37
CA ALA A 56 5.79 6.52 -3.69
C ALA A 56 5.14 7.54 -4.64
N ILE A 57 5.67 7.70 -5.86
CA ILE A 57 5.06 8.54 -6.89
C ILE A 57 3.69 7.97 -7.30
N GLY A 58 3.58 6.66 -7.50
CA GLY A 58 2.31 5.99 -7.83
C GLY A 58 1.23 6.22 -6.77
N TYR A 59 1.61 6.12 -5.49
CA TYR A 59 0.74 6.45 -4.36
C TYR A 59 0.29 7.90 -4.39
N LEU A 60 1.21 8.85 -4.61
CA LEU A 60 0.85 10.27 -4.69
C LEU A 60 -0.09 10.57 -5.86
N ILE A 61 0.11 9.93 -7.02
CA ILE A 61 -0.80 10.03 -8.16
C ILE A 61 -2.19 9.50 -7.78
N PHE A 62 -2.27 8.28 -7.23
CA PHE A 62 -3.55 7.70 -6.82
C PHE A 62 -4.26 8.56 -5.77
N TRP A 63 -3.53 8.98 -4.74
CA TRP A 63 -4.02 9.82 -3.64
C TRP A 63 -4.49 11.19 -4.14
N TRP A 64 -3.72 11.84 -5.01
CA TRP A 64 -4.07 13.13 -5.61
C TRP A 64 -5.31 13.02 -6.49
N THR A 65 -5.33 12.03 -7.39
CA THR A 65 -6.45 11.80 -8.30
C THR A 65 -7.74 11.56 -7.52
N THR A 66 -7.73 10.62 -6.57
CA THR A 66 -8.94 10.28 -5.80
C THR A 66 -9.37 11.38 -4.84
N LEU A 67 -8.45 11.99 -4.10
CA LEU A 67 -8.83 12.91 -3.02
C LEU A 67 -8.89 14.36 -3.46
N PHE A 68 -8.39 14.76 -4.63
CA PHE A 68 -8.37 16.17 -5.04
C PHE A 68 -8.91 16.43 -6.44
N GLN A 69 -8.77 15.50 -7.39
CA GLN A 69 -9.28 15.70 -8.75
C GLN A 69 -10.69 15.18 -8.94
N MET A 70 -11.02 14.01 -8.38
CA MET A 70 -12.35 13.42 -8.54
C MET A 70 -13.43 14.21 -7.79
N ASP A 71 -14.56 14.38 -8.48
CA ASP A 71 -15.78 14.92 -7.89
C ASP A 71 -16.35 13.97 -6.83
N VAL A 72 -17.04 14.54 -5.84
CA VAL A 72 -17.62 13.78 -4.72
C VAL A 72 -18.65 12.75 -5.21
N ALA A 73 -19.41 13.08 -6.26
CA ALA A 73 -20.36 12.16 -6.87
C ALA A 73 -19.65 10.92 -7.44
N VAL A 74 -18.57 11.12 -8.19
CA VAL A 74 -17.77 10.03 -8.77
C VAL A 74 -17.14 9.16 -7.67
N LEU A 75 -16.70 9.77 -6.56
CA LEU A 75 -16.19 9.03 -5.41
C LEU A 75 -17.26 8.18 -4.72
N ALA A 76 -18.49 8.70 -4.61
CA ALA A 76 -19.61 7.94 -4.06
C ALA A 76 -19.97 6.76 -4.98
N ASP A 77 -19.81 6.93 -6.29
CA ASP A 77 -20.10 5.91 -7.30
C ASP A 77 -19.01 4.84 -7.49
N LEU A 78 -17.85 5.00 -6.83
CA LEU A 78 -16.82 3.96 -6.84
C LEU A 78 -17.38 2.62 -6.35
N ARG A 79 -17.20 1.59 -7.17
CA ARG A 79 -17.75 0.25 -6.95
C ARG A 79 -16.71 -0.82 -7.23
N TRP A 80 -16.98 -2.05 -6.81
CA TRP A 80 -16.22 -3.17 -7.30
C TRP A 80 -16.61 -3.47 -8.75
N PRO A 81 -15.69 -3.94 -9.61
CA PRO A 81 -15.99 -4.15 -11.03
C PRO A 81 -17.21 -5.05 -11.29
N TRP A 82 -17.50 -5.97 -10.37
CA TRP A 82 -18.60 -6.95 -10.43
C TRP A 82 -19.89 -6.53 -9.70
N SER A 83 -19.97 -5.31 -9.16
CA SER A 83 -21.17 -4.80 -8.47
C SER A 83 -21.65 -3.52 -9.15
N GLU A 84 -22.94 -3.20 -9.01
CA GLU A 84 -23.45 -1.87 -9.37
C GLU A 84 -23.02 -0.80 -8.35
N SER A 85 -23.16 0.49 -8.71
CA SER A 85 -22.95 1.59 -7.76
C SER A 85 -24.09 1.60 -6.73
N ASP A 86 -23.73 1.68 -5.46
CA ASP A 86 -24.65 1.76 -4.32
C ASP A 86 -24.42 3.03 -3.46
N GLY A 87 -23.64 4.00 -3.97
CA GLY A 87 -23.24 5.20 -3.23
C GLY A 87 -22.21 4.97 -2.12
N GLY A 88 -21.74 3.72 -1.91
CA GLY A 88 -20.79 3.35 -0.86
C GLY A 88 -19.31 3.54 -1.22
N GLY A 89 -19.00 4.20 -2.33
CA GLY A 89 -17.65 4.25 -2.89
C GLY A 89 -16.61 4.91 -1.99
N THR A 90 -16.98 5.93 -1.22
CA THR A 90 -16.07 6.54 -0.23
C THR A 90 -15.68 5.56 0.88
N GLY A 91 -16.59 4.67 1.27
CA GLY A 91 -16.31 3.59 2.21
C GLY A 91 -15.35 2.56 1.65
N ARG A 92 -15.52 2.16 0.38
CA ARG A 92 -14.59 1.25 -0.32
C ARG A 92 -13.20 1.86 -0.46
N LEU A 93 -13.13 3.15 -0.77
CA LEU A 93 -11.87 3.88 -0.88
C LEU A 93 -11.16 3.95 0.47
N LEU A 94 -11.87 4.29 1.56
CA LEU A 94 -11.29 4.26 2.91
C LEU A 94 -10.78 2.86 3.27
N LEU A 95 -11.57 1.82 2.99
CA LEU A 95 -11.19 0.43 3.27
C LEU A 95 -9.90 0.06 2.53
N ALA A 96 -9.79 0.40 1.24
CA ALA A 96 -8.58 0.16 0.45
C ALA A 96 -7.37 0.91 1.05
N PHE A 97 -7.53 2.19 1.40
CA PHE A 97 -6.46 2.95 2.08
C PHE A 97 -6.09 2.36 3.43
N ALA A 98 -7.06 1.88 4.21
CA ALA A 98 -6.81 1.30 5.53
C ALA A 98 -6.04 -0.02 5.43
N ILE A 99 -6.48 -0.92 4.55
CA ILE A 99 -5.80 -2.20 4.28
C ILE A 99 -4.41 -1.98 3.69
N PHE A 100 -4.18 -0.89 2.95
CA PHE A 100 -2.86 -0.55 2.44
C PHE A 100 -1.96 0.08 3.51
N LEU A 101 -2.39 1.17 4.15
CA LEU A 101 -1.54 2.02 5.01
C LEU A 101 -1.29 1.44 6.40
N ILE A 102 -2.31 0.83 7.03
CA ILE A 102 -2.17 0.32 8.40
C ILE A 102 -1.15 -0.82 8.45
N PRO A 103 -1.17 -1.83 7.56
CA PRO A 103 -0.12 -2.84 7.53
C PRO A 103 1.22 -2.26 7.08
N SER A 104 1.23 -1.27 6.18
CA SER A 104 2.45 -0.58 5.74
C SER A 104 3.21 0.14 6.86
N MET A 105 2.57 0.53 7.96
CA MET A 105 3.29 1.09 9.12
C MET A 105 3.83 0.00 10.08
N LEU A 106 3.42 -1.27 9.91
CA LEU A 106 3.76 -2.35 10.84
C LEU A 106 4.86 -3.27 10.32
N TRP A 107 5.07 -3.33 9.00
CA TRP A 107 5.94 -4.35 8.40
C TRP A 107 7.37 -4.30 8.94
N LEU A 108 7.98 -3.11 9.04
CA LEU A 108 9.38 -2.99 9.43
C LEU A 108 9.63 -3.41 10.89
N GLU A 109 8.75 -3.01 11.81
CA GLU A 109 8.83 -3.45 13.21
C GLU A 109 8.53 -4.94 13.34
N SER A 110 7.60 -5.49 12.55
CA SER A 110 7.33 -6.94 12.55
C SER A 110 8.55 -7.75 12.06
N THR A 111 9.26 -7.26 11.05
CA THR A 111 10.53 -7.86 10.59
C THR A 111 11.60 -7.75 11.66
N GLY A 112 11.75 -6.57 12.29
CA GLY A 112 12.67 -6.40 13.41
C GLY A 112 12.35 -7.32 14.58
N PHE A 113 11.06 -7.54 14.89
CA PHE A 113 10.62 -8.47 15.92
C PHE A 113 10.99 -9.92 15.58
N HIS A 114 10.77 -10.34 14.34
CA HIS A 114 11.19 -11.65 13.84
C HIS A 114 12.71 -11.84 13.97
N LEU A 115 13.52 -10.86 13.54
CA LEU A 115 14.99 -10.91 13.64
C LEU A 115 15.51 -11.01 15.08
N ARG A 116 14.73 -10.60 16.08
CA ARG A 116 15.11 -10.63 17.50
C ARG A 116 14.52 -11.82 18.27
N THR A 117 13.70 -12.65 17.63
CA THR A 117 12.92 -13.69 18.30
C THR A 117 12.97 -15.01 17.55
N ASP A 118 13.27 -16.11 18.22
CA ASP A 118 13.29 -17.46 17.64
C ASP A 118 11.89 -18.10 17.47
N ALA A 119 10.83 -17.28 17.45
CA ALA A 119 9.47 -17.77 17.44
C ALA A 119 9.02 -18.15 16.02
N ALA A 120 8.74 -19.43 15.79
CA ALA A 120 8.41 -20.00 14.48
C ALA A 120 7.17 -19.41 13.77
N TRP A 121 6.31 -18.68 14.48
CA TRP A 121 5.11 -18.05 13.90
C TRP A 121 5.38 -16.67 13.29
N THR A 122 6.52 -16.05 13.63
CA THR A 122 6.83 -14.68 13.23
C THR A 122 6.99 -14.47 11.71
N PRO A 123 7.46 -15.45 10.90
CA PRO A 123 7.39 -15.34 9.44
C PRO A 123 5.97 -15.11 8.91
N ALA A 124 4.98 -15.80 9.46
CA ALA A 124 3.58 -15.67 9.04
C ALA A 124 3.01 -14.27 9.36
N LEU A 125 3.47 -13.63 10.44
CA LEU A 125 3.10 -12.26 10.76
C LEU A 125 3.62 -11.29 9.70
N VAL A 126 4.91 -11.37 9.37
CA VAL A 126 5.55 -10.47 8.41
C VAL A 126 4.96 -10.65 7.01
N VAL A 127 4.88 -11.89 6.51
CA VAL A 127 4.29 -12.18 5.19
C VAL A 127 2.81 -11.82 5.16
N GLY A 128 2.07 -12.06 6.26
CA GLY A 128 0.67 -11.67 6.38
C GLY A 128 0.48 -10.15 6.26
N ILE A 129 1.35 -9.35 6.87
CA ILE A 129 1.35 -7.89 6.74
C ILE A 129 1.60 -7.47 5.28
N LEU A 130 2.63 -8.03 4.63
CA LEU A 130 2.93 -7.73 3.23
C LEU A 130 1.78 -8.13 2.29
N LEU A 131 1.12 -9.25 2.59
CA LEU A 131 -0.06 -9.70 1.85
C LEU A 131 -1.22 -8.72 1.99
N LEU A 132 -1.48 -8.19 3.18
CA LEU A 132 -2.52 -7.18 3.38
C LEU A 132 -2.21 -5.89 2.59
N VAL A 133 -0.96 -5.43 2.58
CA VAL A 133 -0.55 -4.28 1.75
C VAL A 133 -0.84 -4.57 0.27
N ALA A 134 -0.47 -5.76 -0.22
CA ALA A 134 -0.75 -6.18 -1.60
C ALA A 134 -2.25 -6.21 -1.92
N ILE A 135 -3.09 -6.72 -1.00
CA ILE A 135 -4.55 -6.71 -1.15
C ILE A 135 -5.07 -5.28 -1.26
N GLY A 136 -4.62 -4.36 -0.40
CA GLY A 136 -5.00 -2.95 -0.46
C GLY A 136 -4.61 -2.30 -1.79
N ASN A 137 -3.43 -2.64 -2.32
CA ASN A 137 -3.01 -2.18 -3.64
C ASN A 137 -3.86 -2.76 -4.79
N VAL A 138 -4.23 -4.04 -4.73
CA VAL A 138 -5.17 -4.63 -5.71
C VAL A 138 -6.52 -3.92 -5.64
N MET A 139 -7.02 -3.59 -4.45
CA MET A 139 -8.26 -2.84 -4.30
C MET A 139 -8.18 -1.45 -4.95
N PHE A 140 -7.05 -0.75 -4.85
CA PHE A 140 -6.82 0.50 -5.60
C PHE A 140 -6.96 0.29 -7.11
N GLY A 141 -6.33 -0.76 -7.65
CA GLY A 141 -6.41 -1.10 -9.07
C GLY A 141 -7.85 -1.43 -9.51
N LEU A 142 -8.60 -2.18 -8.70
CA LEU A 142 -9.99 -2.53 -8.98
C LEU A 142 -10.92 -1.31 -8.98
N LEU A 143 -10.75 -0.38 -8.03
CA LEU A 143 -11.50 0.87 -8.00
C LEU A 143 -11.18 1.75 -9.21
N GLY A 144 -9.88 1.85 -9.57
CA GLY A 144 -9.45 2.57 -10.77
C GLY A 144 -9.98 1.96 -12.06
N TYR A 145 -9.99 0.63 -12.15
CA TYR A 145 -10.57 -0.11 -13.26
C TYR A 145 -12.07 0.14 -13.39
N SER A 146 -12.83 0.10 -12.28
CA SER A 146 -14.25 0.43 -12.30
C SER A 146 -14.49 1.84 -12.79
N ALA A 147 -13.79 2.84 -12.22
CA ALA A 147 -13.92 4.22 -12.66
C ALA A 147 -13.60 4.38 -14.16
N HIS A 148 -12.62 3.63 -14.67
CA HIS A 148 -12.27 3.67 -16.09
C HIS A 148 -13.36 3.11 -16.99
N ILE A 149 -13.94 1.95 -16.66
CA ILE A 149 -15.02 1.34 -17.46
C ILE A 149 -16.33 2.14 -17.36
N ASP A 150 -16.53 2.86 -16.26
CA ASP A 150 -17.67 3.76 -16.05
C ASP A 150 -17.50 5.12 -16.78
N GLY A 151 -16.39 5.29 -17.51
CA GLY A 151 -16.15 6.45 -18.37
C GLY A 151 -15.48 7.64 -17.68
N HIS A 152 -15.03 7.49 -16.43
CA HIS A 152 -14.34 8.56 -15.71
C HIS A 152 -12.86 8.63 -16.13
N PRO A 153 -12.38 9.79 -16.62
CA PRO A 153 -11.00 9.93 -17.10
C PRO A 153 -9.96 9.69 -16.01
N GLU A 154 -10.29 9.98 -14.75
CA GLU A 154 -9.45 9.77 -13.57
C GLU A 154 -9.11 8.29 -13.33
N GLY A 155 -9.98 7.37 -13.76
CA GLY A 155 -9.77 5.94 -13.60
C GLY A 155 -8.45 5.45 -14.20
N LYS A 156 -8.01 6.04 -15.32
CA LYS A 156 -6.71 5.70 -15.94
C LYS A 156 -5.52 6.09 -15.05
N TRP A 157 -5.60 7.25 -14.38
CA TRP A 157 -4.56 7.71 -13.46
C TRP A 157 -4.54 6.88 -12.19
N MET A 158 -5.71 6.46 -11.70
CA MET A 158 -5.82 5.51 -10.60
C MET A 158 -5.15 4.17 -10.93
N ILE A 159 -5.43 3.60 -12.12
CA ILE A 159 -4.80 2.36 -12.58
C ILE A 159 -3.28 2.54 -12.68
N PHE A 160 -2.81 3.64 -13.28
CA PHE A 160 -1.38 3.93 -13.39
C PHE A 160 -0.71 4.00 -12.02
N GLY A 161 -1.29 4.75 -11.08
CA GLY A 161 -0.79 4.84 -9.71
C GLY A 161 -0.78 3.49 -9.01
N ALA A 162 -1.86 2.71 -9.11
CA ALA A 162 -1.95 1.38 -8.53
C ALA A 162 -0.89 0.42 -9.10
N ALA A 163 -0.69 0.42 -10.43
CA ALA A 163 0.31 -0.42 -11.09
C ALA A 163 1.74 -0.06 -10.70
N ALA A 164 2.05 1.24 -10.58
CA ALA A 164 3.35 1.70 -10.10
C ALA A 164 3.64 1.22 -8.67
N ILE A 165 2.63 1.24 -7.79
CA ILE A 165 2.73 0.68 -6.43
C ILE A 165 2.91 -0.84 -6.46
N SER A 166 2.21 -1.56 -7.34
CA SER A 166 2.25 -3.03 -7.42
C SER A 166 3.66 -3.58 -7.63
N ILE A 167 4.50 -2.87 -8.40
CA ILE A 167 5.87 -3.33 -8.64
C ILE A 167 6.65 -3.40 -7.32
N GLN A 168 6.50 -2.42 -6.44
CA GLN A 168 7.14 -2.48 -5.14
C GLN A 168 6.41 -3.43 -4.20
N CYS A 169 5.14 -3.19 -3.89
CA CYS A 169 4.47 -3.86 -2.78
C CYS A 169 4.13 -5.33 -3.07
N ILE A 170 3.92 -5.70 -4.33
CA ILE A 170 3.60 -7.08 -4.72
C ILE A 170 4.85 -7.81 -5.20
N LEU A 171 5.54 -7.28 -6.22
CA LEU A 171 6.67 -7.99 -6.80
C LEU A 171 7.90 -7.96 -5.88
N ASN A 172 8.33 -6.78 -5.45
CA ASN A 172 9.52 -6.67 -4.62
C ASN A 172 9.28 -7.14 -3.18
N ASP A 173 8.26 -6.63 -2.51
CA ASP A 173 8.05 -6.88 -1.09
C ASP A 173 7.38 -8.25 -0.84
N LEU A 174 6.17 -8.45 -1.37
CA LEU A 174 5.46 -9.71 -1.09
C LEU A 174 6.14 -10.93 -1.70
N ILE A 175 6.63 -10.86 -2.94
CA ILE A 175 7.17 -12.04 -3.65
C ILE A 175 8.68 -12.17 -3.47
N ILE A 176 9.47 -11.21 -3.97
CA ILE A 176 10.94 -11.34 -4.03
C ILE A 176 11.54 -11.34 -2.62
N TRP A 177 11.14 -10.38 -1.78
CA TRP A 177 11.67 -10.27 -0.43
C TRP A 177 11.25 -11.48 0.40
N SER A 178 9.97 -11.88 0.39
CA SER A 178 9.54 -13.09 1.12
C SER A 178 10.23 -14.38 0.64
N TRP A 179 10.63 -14.46 -0.63
CA TRP A 179 11.39 -15.61 -1.12
C TRP A 179 12.86 -15.57 -0.70
N LYS A 180 13.47 -14.38 -0.66
CA LYS A 180 14.89 -14.21 -0.34
C LYS A 180 15.17 -14.16 1.15
N PHE A 181 14.21 -13.69 1.95
CA PHE A 181 14.39 -13.51 3.39
C PHE A 181 14.74 -14.84 4.08
N PRO A 182 15.78 -14.89 4.93
CA PRO A 182 16.16 -16.10 5.65
C PRO A 182 15.28 -16.27 6.90
N TRP A 183 14.07 -16.81 6.69
CA TRP A 183 13.07 -17.09 7.74
C TRP A 183 13.52 -18.08 8.81
#